data_AF-P17094-F1
#
_entry.id   AF-P17094-F1
#
_cell.length_a   1.000
_cell.length_b   1.000
_cell.length_c   1.000
_cell.angle_alpha   90.00
_cell.angle_beta   90.00
_cell.angle_gamma   90.00
#
_symmetry.space_group_name_H-M   'P 1'
#
loop_
_entity.id
_entity.type
_entity.pdbx_description
1 polymer ?
#
loop_
_entity_poly.entity_id
_entity_poly.type
_entity_poly.pdbx_seq_one_letter_code
_entity_poly.pdbx_strand_id
1 'polypeptide(L)'
;MSHRKFEHPRHGSLGFLPRKRANRHRGKVKAFPKDDQTKPCKFTAFMGYKAGMTHIVREVEKPGSKLHKKETCEAVTIIETPAMVVVGVVAYVKTPRGLRSLNTVWAQHLSEEVRRRFYKNWAKSKKKAFTGYAKQYDSEDGKKGIQAQLEKMKKYATVIRVLAHTQIRKMKGLKQKKAHMMEIQINGGTIAQKVDFAYSFFEKQIPIEAVFQKDEMIDIIGVTKGKGYEGVVTRWGVTRLPRKTHRGLRKVACIGAWHPARVSYTVARAGQNGYHHRTELNKKIYRLGKVGTEAHTAMTEYDRTEKDVTPMGGFPHYGIVKDDYLMIKGCCVGPKKRVVTLRQSLLTQTSRLALEEIKLKFIDTASIFGHGRFQTSLEKMRFYNRVTK
;
A
#
# COMPACT_ATOMS: atom_id res chain seq x y z
N MET A 1 25.63 37.89 -18.52
CA MET A 1 26.33 36.72 -17.96
C MET A 1 26.32 35.62 -19.00
N SER A 2 27.49 35.16 -19.46
CA SER A 2 27.62 34.10 -20.48
C SER A 2 27.27 32.73 -19.90
N HIS A 3 27.85 32.38 -18.76
CA HIS A 3 27.56 31.16 -18.02
C HIS A 3 27.27 31.48 -16.55
N ARG A 4 26.83 30.47 -15.81
CA ARG A 4 26.57 30.58 -14.38
C ARG A 4 27.88 30.51 -13.59
N LYS A 5 28.27 31.60 -12.90
CA LYS A 5 29.55 31.68 -12.15
C LYS A 5 29.71 30.62 -11.05
N PHE A 6 28.63 30.30 -10.33
CA PHE A 6 28.63 29.28 -9.28
C PHE A 6 27.50 28.29 -9.52
N GLU A 7 27.86 27.02 -9.74
CA GLU A 7 26.90 25.97 -10.02
C GLU A 7 26.20 25.46 -8.77
N HIS A 8 25.05 24.81 -8.96
CA HIS A 8 24.38 24.06 -7.90
C HIS A 8 23.69 22.84 -8.49
N PRO A 9 23.42 21.80 -7.69
CA PRO A 9 22.60 20.67 -8.13
C PRO A 9 21.22 21.10 -8.60
N ARG A 10 20.66 20.34 -9.52
CA ARG A 10 19.32 20.61 -10.05
C ARG A 10 18.23 20.44 -8.99
N HIS A 11 17.32 21.41 -8.88
CA HIS A 11 16.15 21.29 -8.01
C HIS A 11 15.09 20.36 -8.59
N GLY A 12 14.86 19.25 -7.89
CA GLY A 12 13.82 18.27 -8.19
C GLY A 12 14.18 17.27 -9.30
N SER A 13 13.88 16.00 -9.03
CA SER A 13 14.18 14.89 -9.94
C SER A 13 13.26 14.87 -11.16
N LEU A 14 13.86 14.63 -12.33
CA LEU A 14 13.18 14.47 -13.61
C LEU A 14 12.52 13.09 -13.77
N GLY A 15 13.01 12.05 -13.09
CA GLY A 15 12.41 10.71 -13.12
C GLY A 15 10.99 10.65 -12.53
N PHE A 16 10.59 11.70 -11.83
CA PHE A 16 9.24 11.87 -11.27
C PHE A 16 8.35 12.84 -12.07
N LEU A 17 8.81 13.29 -13.24
CA LEU A 17 7.92 13.85 -14.26
C LEU A 17 7.10 12.72 -14.91
N PRO A 18 5.83 12.98 -15.28
CA PRO A 18 5.06 14.19 -15.06
C PRO A 18 4.51 14.29 -13.63
N ARG A 19 4.63 15.48 -13.01
CA ARG A 19 4.06 15.80 -11.70
C ARG A 19 2.59 16.21 -11.81
N LYS A 20 1.73 15.25 -12.14
CA LYS A 20 0.28 15.39 -12.26
C LYS A 20 -0.49 14.50 -11.27
N ARG A 21 -1.81 14.71 -11.18
CA ARG A 21 -2.73 13.85 -10.42
C ARG A 21 -2.69 12.41 -10.98
N ALA A 22 -2.66 11.43 -10.10
CA ALA A 22 -2.75 10.02 -10.46
C ALA A 22 -4.14 9.69 -11.00
N ASN A 23 -4.21 8.94 -12.10
CA ASN A 23 -5.48 8.55 -12.73
C ASN A 23 -6.32 7.61 -11.88
N ARG A 24 -5.67 6.83 -11.00
CA ARG A 24 -6.33 5.88 -10.08
C ARG A 24 -6.08 6.34 -8.66
N HIS A 25 -7.08 6.16 -7.79
CA HIS A 25 -6.95 6.47 -6.37
C HIS A 25 -5.99 5.51 -5.64
N ARG A 26 -5.92 4.26 -6.12
CA ARG A 26 -4.99 3.24 -5.65
C ARG A 26 -3.69 3.25 -6.46
N GLY A 27 -2.59 2.92 -5.79
CA GLY A 27 -1.37 2.46 -6.44
C GLY A 27 -1.61 1.27 -7.39
N LYS A 28 -1.31 1.43 -8.68
CA LYS A 28 -1.25 0.27 -9.60
C LYS A 28 0.14 -0.35 -9.49
N VAL A 29 0.21 -1.67 -9.31
CA VAL A 29 1.45 -2.42 -9.49
C VAL A 29 1.76 -2.46 -10.98
N LYS A 30 2.89 -1.86 -11.39
CA LYS A 30 3.33 -1.84 -12.80
C LYS A 30 4.26 -3.01 -13.14
N ALA A 31 5.02 -3.47 -12.16
CA ALA A 31 5.92 -4.62 -12.26
C ALA A 31 5.73 -5.49 -11.01
N PHE A 32 5.63 -6.79 -11.21
CA PHE A 32 5.62 -7.80 -10.15
C PHE A 32 7.00 -8.44 -10.03
N PRO A 33 7.32 -9.10 -8.90
CA PRO A 33 8.55 -9.87 -8.77
C PRO A 33 8.70 -10.86 -9.91
N LYS A 34 9.96 -11.12 -10.31
CA LYS A 34 10.25 -12.12 -11.33
C LYS A 34 9.76 -13.49 -10.83
N ASP A 35 9.16 -14.22 -11.75
CA ASP A 35 8.64 -15.55 -11.47
C ASP A 35 9.78 -16.57 -11.42
N ASP A 36 9.64 -17.55 -10.53
CA ASP A 36 10.60 -18.63 -10.29
C ASP A 36 9.79 -19.92 -10.09
N GLN A 37 9.76 -20.77 -11.12
CA GLN A 37 8.91 -21.96 -11.16
C GLN A 37 9.34 -23.05 -10.16
N THR A 38 10.56 -22.98 -9.62
CA THR A 38 11.06 -23.94 -8.63
C THR A 38 10.38 -23.79 -7.26
N LYS A 39 9.80 -22.61 -6.98
CA LYS A 39 9.16 -22.29 -5.72
C LYS A 39 7.67 -22.67 -5.75
N PRO A 40 7.03 -22.91 -4.59
CA PRO A 40 5.59 -23.15 -4.53
C PRO A 40 4.80 -21.91 -4.98
N CYS A 41 3.60 -22.16 -5.52
CA CYS A 41 2.65 -21.11 -5.91
C CYS A 41 2.36 -20.18 -4.72
N LYS A 42 2.54 -18.87 -4.92
CA LYS A 42 2.26 -17.84 -3.91
C LYS A 42 1.77 -16.53 -4.49
N PHE A 43 1.05 -15.77 -3.67
CA PHE A 43 0.68 -14.39 -3.97
C PHE A 43 1.87 -13.44 -3.78
N THR A 44 1.88 -12.35 -4.52
CA THR A 44 3.02 -11.40 -4.57
C THR A 44 2.68 -9.98 -4.11
N ALA A 45 1.41 -9.71 -3.82
CA ALA A 45 0.94 -8.38 -3.46
C ALA A 45 -0.35 -8.45 -2.62
N PHE A 46 -0.63 -7.38 -1.89
CA PHE A 46 -1.82 -7.23 -1.05
C PHE A 46 -2.30 -5.77 -1.05
N MET A 47 -3.50 -5.50 -0.55
CA MET A 47 -4.01 -4.14 -0.30
C MET A 47 -4.33 -3.94 1.17
N GLY A 48 -3.81 -2.86 1.73
CA GLY A 48 -4.18 -2.38 3.06
C GLY A 48 -4.64 -0.93 3.02
N TYR A 49 -5.02 -0.41 4.18
CA TYR A 49 -5.45 0.95 4.39
C TYR A 49 -4.61 1.58 5.47
N LYS A 50 -3.98 2.71 5.16
CA LYS A 50 -3.15 3.42 6.14
C LYS A 50 -4.03 3.92 7.29
N ALA A 51 -3.84 3.34 8.48
CA ALA A 51 -4.58 3.71 9.68
C ALA A 51 -3.99 4.98 10.30
N GLY A 52 -2.71 4.93 10.60
CA GLY A 52 -1.96 6.02 11.22
C GLY A 52 -0.49 5.69 11.35
N MET A 53 0.20 6.41 12.22
CA MET A 53 1.59 6.15 12.55
C MET A 53 1.73 6.18 14.07
N THR A 54 2.61 5.35 14.60
CA THR A 54 3.05 5.39 15.99
C THR A 54 4.57 5.28 16.01
N HIS A 55 5.18 5.14 17.18
CA HIS A 55 6.58 4.82 17.34
C HIS A 55 6.75 3.56 18.20
N ILE A 56 7.88 2.91 18.00
CA ILE A 56 8.27 1.70 18.73
C ILE A 56 9.64 1.93 19.34
N VAL A 57 9.92 1.22 20.43
CA VAL A 57 11.30 0.99 20.89
C VAL A 57 11.68 -0.42 20.50
N ARG A 58 12.88 -0.57 19.96
CA ARG A 58 13.49 -1.87 19.72
C ARG A 58 14.97 -1.82 20.03
N GLU A 59 15.56 -2.98 20.25
CA GLU A 59 17.00 -3.12 20.29
C GLU A 59 17.57 -3.27 18.88
N VAL A 60 18.72 -2.65 18.62
CA VAL A 60 19.38 -2.68 17.30
C VAL A 60 20.45 -3.77 17.25
N GLU A 61 20.30 -4.70 16.32
CA GLU A 61 21.27 -5.77 16.12
C GLU A 61 22.09 -5.51 14.85
N LYS A 62 23.06 -4.60 14.99
CA LYS A 62 23.97 -4.22 13.89
C LYS A 62 25.42 -4.16 14.37
N PRO A 63 26.15 -5.30 14.35
CA PRO A 63 27.56 -5.33 14.69
C PRO A 63 28.35 -4.25 13.92
N GLY A 64 29.16 -3.47 14.64
CA GLY A 64 29.92 -2.33 14.11
C GLY A 64 29.21 -0.97 14.21
N SER A 65 27.93 -0.91 14.56
CA SER A 65 27.23 0.35 14.84
C SER A 65 27.39 0.78 16.29
N LYS A 66 27.49 2.10 16.54
CA LYS A 66 27.43 2.68 17.90
C LYS A 66 26.10 2.40 18.62
N LEU A 67 25.06 2.06 17.86
CA LEU A 67 23.73 1.69 18.35
C LEU A 67 23.58 0.18 18.58
N HIS A 68 24.59 -0.64 18.29
CA HIS A 68 24.47 -2.09 18.48
C HIS A 68 24.15 -2.43 19.94
N LYS A 69 23.16 -3.31 20.16
CA LYS A 69 22.64 -3.71 21.48
C LYS A 69 22.14 -2.53 22.32
N LYS A 70 21.74 -1.44 21.65
CA LYS A 70 21.10 -0.30 22.29
C LYS A 70 19.68 -0.14 21.76
N GLU A 71 18.87 0.49 22.59
CA GLU A 71 17.51 0.81 22.26
C GLU A 71 17.46 2.01 21.33
N THR A 72 16.58 1.94 20.35
CA THR A 72 16.28 3.04 19.46
C THR A 72 14.77 3.20 19.36
N CYS A 73 14.33 4.46 19.34
CA CYS A 73 12.98 4.80 18.95
C CYS A 73 12.91 4.87 17.42
N GLU A 74 11.94 4.19 16.82
CA GLU A 74 11.68 4.28 15.39
C GLU A 74 10.20 4.55 15.11
N ALA A 75 9.95 5.43 14.14
CA ALA A 75 8.59 5.65 13.65
C ALA A 75 8.13 4.44 12.83
N VAL A 76 6.86 4.06 13.00
CA VAL A 76 6.21 2.99 12.22
C VAL A 76 4.86 3.46 11.70
N THR A 77 4.46 2.93 10.54
CA THR A 77 3.10 3.12 10.03
C THR A 77 2.29 1.85 10.29
N ILE A 78 1.08 2.02 10.82
CA ILE A 78 0.09 0.94 10.95
C ILE A 78 -0.82 0.96 9.71
N ILE A 79 -0.91 -0.18 9.05
CA ILE A 79 -1.75 -0.39 7.87
C ILE A 79 -2.74 -1.50 8.21
N GLU A 80 -4.03 -1.19 8.29
CA GLU A 80 -5.06 -2.22 8.47
C GLU A 80 -5.24 -2.98 7.16
N THR A 81 -5.17 -4.31 7.24
CA THR A 81 -5.10 -5.25 6.13
C THR A 81 -6.20 -6.31 6.27
N PRO A 82 -7.49 -5.94 6.12
CA PRO A 82 -8.56 -6.94 6.14
C PRO A 82 -8.30 -7.97 5.04
N ALA A 83 -8.60 -9.25 5.32
CA ALA A 83 -8.38 -10.34 4.38
C ALA A 83 -8.99 -10.02 3.00
N MET A 84 -8.26 -10.36 1.93
CA MET A 84 -8.72 -10.12 0.56
C MET A 84 -9.45 -11.35 0.03
N VAL A 85 -10.53 -11.16 -0.72
CA VAL A 85 -11.27 -12.28 -1.33
C VAL A 85 -10.92 -12.38 -2.80
N VAL A 86 -10.57 -13.58 -3.27
CA VAL A 86 -10.35 -13.86 -4.69
C VAL A 86 -11.68 -14.05 -5.39
N VAL A 87 -11.86 -13.33 -6.49
CA VAL A 87 -13.12 -13.29 -7.25
C VAL A 87 -12.94 -13.67 -8.72
N GLY A 88 -11.72 -13.99 -9.13
CA GLY A 88 -11.46 -14.43 -10.50
C GLY A 88 -9.97 -14.62 -10.77
N VAL A 89 -9.67 -15.10 -11.97
CA VAL A 89 -8.33 -15.28 -12.51
C VAL A 89 -8.27 -14.72 -13.93
N VAL A 90 -7.18 -14.04 -14.25
CA VAL A 90 -6.86 -13.47 -15.55
C VAL A 90 -5.58 -14.12 -16.04
N ALA A 91 -5.65 -14.70 -17.24
CA ALA A 91 -4.49 -15.22 -17.93
C ALA A 91 -3.91 -14.18 -18.88
N TYR A 92 -2.59 -14.10 -18.91
CA TYR A 92 -1.84 -13.25 -19.82
C TYR A 92 -0.92 -14.09 -20.71
N VAL A 93 -1.02 -13.86 -22.02
CA VAL A 93 -0.11 -14.42 -23.02
C VAL A 93 0.95 -13.37 -23.39
N LYS A 94 2.20 -13.80 -23.49
CA LYS A 94 3.30 -12.95 -23.95
C LYS A 94 3.21 -12.82 -25.46
N THR A 95 3.09 -11.59 -25.93
CA THR A 95 3.18 -11.23 -27.34
C THR A 95 4.42 -10.36 -27.55
N PRO A 96 4.89 -10.16 -28.79
CA PRO A 96 5.99 -9.23 -29.07
C PRO A 96 5.72 -7.79 -28.59
N ARG A 97 4.45 -7.40 -28.45
CA ARG A 97 4.02 -6.07 -27.96
C ARG A 97 3.84 -6.02 -26.43
N GLY A 98 4.18 -7.10 -25.72
CA GLY A 98 4.00 -7.24 -24.27
C GLY A 98 2.92 -8.24 -23.88
N LEU A 99 2.46 -8.18 -22.64
CA LEU A 99 1.43 -9.09 -22.11
C LEU A 99 0.05 -8.67 -22.59
N ARG A 100 -0.69 -9.59 -23.23
CA ARG A 100 -2.10 -9.43 -23.61
C ARG A 100 -2.96 -10.34 -22.75
N SER A 101 -4.11 -9.84 -22.27
CA SER A 101 -5.09 -10.68 -21.58
C SER A 101 -5.67 -11.70 -22.55
N LEU A 102 -5.57 -12.99 -22.21
CA LEU A 102 -6.09 -14.10 -23.01
C LEU A 102 -7.58 -14.29 -22.73
N ASN A 103 -7.93 -14.50 -21.47
CA ASN A 103 -9.28 -14.66 -20.95
C ASN A 103 -9.30 -14.36 -19.44
N THR A 104 -10.51 -14.20 -18.92
CA THR A 104 -10.77 -13.95 -17.50
C THR A 104 -11.90 -14.86 -17.05
N VAL A 105 -11.65 -15.66 -16.03
CA VAL A 105 -12.67 -16.49 -15.37
C VAL A 105 -12.99 -15.84 -14.03
N TRP A 106 -14.27 -15.62 -13.75
CA TRP A 106 -14.76 -15.07 -12.48
C TRP A 106 -15.34 -16.16 -11.59
N ALA A 107 -15.39 -15.93 -10.29
CA ALA A 107 -16.10 -16.78 -9.34
C ALA A 107 -17.63 -16.69 -9.50
N GLN A 108 -18.35 -17.69 -8.99
CA GLN A 108 -19.82 -17.78 -9.08
C GLN A 108 -20.49 -16.70 -8.22
N HIS A 109 -20.08 -16.60 -6.96
CA HIS A 109 -20.67 -15.71 -5.97
C HIS A 109 -19.77 -14.49 -5.73
N LEU A 110 -20.17 -13.34 -6.28
CA LEU A 110 -19.50 -12.06 -6.05
C LEU A 110 -20.19 -11.24 -4.95
N SER A 111 -19.43 -10.83 -3.94
CA SER A 111 -19.91 -9.96 -2.87
C SER A 111 -20.43 -8.61 -3.39
N GLU A 112 -21.42 -8.04 -2.70
CA GLU A 112 -22.00 -6.74 -3.04
C GLU A 112 -20.94 -5.62 -3.12
N GLU A 113 -19.92 -5.67 -2.26
CA GLU A 113 -18.85 -4.68 -2.20
C GLU A 113 -18.04 -4.59 -3.49
N VAL A 114 -17.78 -5.74 -4.14
CA VAL A 114 -17.12 -5.80 -5.45
C VAL A 114 -18.09 -5.44 -6.55
N ARG A 115 -19.34 -5.88 -6.46
CA ARG A 115 -20.35 -5.54 -7.46
C ARG A 115 -20.52 -4.01 -7.57
N ARG A 116 -20.41 -3.29 -6.45
CA ARG A 116 -20.31 -1.81 -6.41
C ARG A 116 -19.17 -1.23 -7.24
N ARG A 117 -18.10 -1.99 -7.52
CA ARG A 117 -16.98 -1.59 -8.39
C ARG A 117 -17.43 -1.30 -9.81
N PHE A 118 -18.34 -2.10 -10.34
CA PHE A 118 -18.82 -2.05 -11.72
C PHE A 118 -19.90 -0.98 -11.94
N TYR A 119 -20.34 -0.30 -10.89
CA TYR A 119 -21.27 0.82 -10.99
C TYR A 119 -20.61 2.14 -10.57
N LYS A 120 -20.87 3.20 -11.33
CA LYS A 120 -20.59 4.57 -10.89
C LYS A 120 -21.60 5.00 -9.82
N ASN A 121 -22.89 4.80 -10.09
CA ASN A 121 -23.98 5.01 -9.14
C ASN A 121 -24.64 3.68 -8.78
N TRP A 122 -24.31 3.15 -7.60
CA TRP A 122 -24.86 1.88 -7.13
C TRP A 122 -26.35 1.98 -6.78
N ALA A 123 -26.75 3.05 -6.09
CA ALA A 123 -28.10 3.19 -5.55
C ALA A 123 -29.17 3.28 -6.64
N LYS A 124 -28.90 4.02 -7.72
CA LYS A 124 -29.81 4.16 -8.86
C LYS A 124 -29.70 3.05 -9.91
N SER A 125 -28.84 2.05 -9.70
CA SER A 125 -28.64 0.97 -10.66
C SER A 125 -29.60 -0.20 -10.40
N LYS A 126 -29.88 -1.00 -11.45
CA LYS A 126 -30.61 -2.27 -11.32
C LYS A 126 -29.81 -3.39 -10.63
N LYS A 127 -28.54 -3.15 -10.28
CA LYS A 127 -27.64 -4.11 -9.59
C LYS A 127 -27.61 -5.50 -10.25
N LYS A 128 -27.51 -5.57 -11.58
CA LYS A 128 -27.44 -6.81 -12.40
C LYS A 128 -26.03 -7.26 -12.80
N ALA A 129 -24.97 -6.62 -12.28
CA ALA A 129 -23.60 -7.02 -12.59
C ALA A 129 -23.35 -8.47 -12.15
N PHE A 130 -22.80 -9.27 -13.07
CA PHE A 130 -22.48 -10.69 -12.92
C PHE A 130 -23.66 -11.65 -12.70
N THR A 131 -24.92 -11.20 -12.76
CA THR A 131 -26.06 -12.12 -12.54
C THR A 131 -26.19 -13.17 -13.65
N GLY A 132 -25.92 -12.80 -14.91
CA GLY A 132 -25.90 -13.76 -16.01
C GLY A 132 -24.69 -14.69 -15.98
N TYR A 133 -23.54 -14.19 -15.53
CA TYR A 133 -22.31 -14.98 -15.40
C TYR A 133 -22.45 -16.04 -14.29
N ALA A 134 -23.03 -15.68 -13.15
CA ALA A 134 -23.29 -16.62 -12.05
C ALA A 134 -24.14 -17.82 -12.50
N LYS A 135 -25.15 -17.60 -13.36
CA LYS A 135 -26.00 -18.67 -13.91
C LYS A 135 -25.25 -19.67 -14.78
N GLN A 136 -24.08 -19.33 -15.32
CA GLN A 136 -23.26 -20.28 -16.09
C GLN A 136 -22.69 -21.39 -15.20
N TYR A 137 -22.59 -21.18 -13.89
CA TYR A 137 -22.21 -22.24 -12.96
C TYR A 137 -23.36 -23.19 -12.64
N ASP A 138 -24.61 -22.81 -12.92
CA ASP A 138 -25.78 -23.65 -12.64
C ASP A 138 -26.06 -24.60 -13.81
N SER A 139 -25.77 -24.20 -15.05
CA SER A 139 -25.93 -25.05 -16.25
C SER A 139 -24.67 -25.88 -16.56
N GLU A 140 -24.88 -27.12 -17.00
CA GLU A 140 -23.78 -28.04 -17.34
C GLU A 140 -22.92 -27.51 -18.50
N ASP A 141 -23.56 -26.93 -19.52
CA ASP A 141 -22.86 -26.31 -20.65
C ASP A 141 -22.03 -25.09 -20.22
N GLY A 142 -22.50 -24.32 -19.25
CA GLY A 142 -21.77 -23.18 -18.71
C GLY A 142 -20.55 -23.61 -17.92
N LYS A 143 -20.66 -24.66 -17.09
CA LYS A 143 -19.52 -25.28 -16.40
C LYS A 143 -18.47 -25.79 -17.37
N LYS A 144 -18.88 -26.48 -18.44
CA LYS A 144 -17.98 -26.92 -19.52
C LYS A 144 -17.26 -25.72 -20.17
N GLY A 145 -17.99 -24.63 -20.41
CA GLY A 145 -17.41 -23.38 -20.93
C GLY A 145 -16.34 -22.77 -20.02
N ILE A 146 -16.57 -22.78 -18.70
CA ILE A 146 -15.61 -22.31 -17.70
C ILE A 146 -14.39 -23.23 -17.65
N GLN A 147 -14.58 -24.55 -17.65
CA GLN A 147 -13.48 -25.50 -17.67
C GLN A 147 -12.62 -25.36 -18.94
N ALA A 148 -13.25 -25.22 -20.11
CA ALA A 148 -12.55 -24.97 -21.36
C ALA A 148 -11.72 -23.67 -21.32
N GLN A 149 -12.23 -22.63 -20.66
CA GLN A 149 -11.46 -21.40 -20.42
C GLN A 149 -10.26 -21.65 -19.52
N LEU A 150 -10.40 -22.42 -18.44
CA LEU A 150 -9.28 -22.78 -17.54
C LEU A 150 -8.21 -23.59 -18.29
N GLU A 151 -8.60 -24.59 -19.08
CA GLU A 151 -7.67 -25.37 -19.90
C GLU A 151 -6.93 -24.50 -20.93
N LYS A 152 -7.62 -23.53 -21.53
CA LYS A 152 -6.99 -22.54 -22.41
C LYS A 152 -5.94 -21.70 -21.67
N MET A 153 -6.17 -21.39 -20.39
CA MET A 153 -5.17 -20.70 -19.54
C MET A 153 -3.96 -21.59 -19.32
N LYS A 154 -4.16 -22.86 -18.94
CA LYS A 154 -3.07 -23.81 -18.70
C LYS A 154 -2.17 -23.97 -19.93
N LYS A 155 -2.77 -24.02 -21.12
CA LYS A 155 -2.06 -24.25 -22.39
C LYS A 155 -1.30 -23.02 -22.93
N TYR A 156 -1.91 -21.83 -22.92
CA TYR A 156 -1.36 -20.67 -23.64
C TYR A 156 -0.90 -19.52 -22.75
N ALA A 157 -1.24 -19.53 -21.45
CA ALA A 157 -0.85 -18.44 -20.58
C ALA A 157 0.64 -18.51 -20.23
N THR A 158 1.24 -17.33 -20.13
CA THR A 158 2.61 -17.16 -19.64
C THR A 158 2.65 -16.58 -18.23
N VAL A 159 1.61 -15.82 -17.85
CA VAL A 159 1.48 -15.19 -16.54
C VAL A 159 0.04 -15.34 -16.08
N ILE A 160 -0.15 -15.84 -14.86
CA ILE A 160 -1.46 -15.96 -14.21
C ILE A 160 -1.57 -14.89 -13.13
N ARG A 161 -2.71 -14.19 -13.09
CA ARG A 161 -3.03 -13.22 -12.03
C ARG A 161 -4.41 -13.46 -11.48
N VAL A 162 -4.55 -13.46 -10.16
CA VAL A 162 -5.88 -13.45 -9.53
C VAL A 162 -6.44 -12.04 -9.46
N LEU A 163 -7.74 -11.92 -9.62
CA LEU A 163 -8.52 -10.74 -9.29
C LEU A 163 -8.97 -10.88 -7.84
N ALA A 164 -8.48 -10.00 -6.99
CA ALA A 164 -8.81 -10.02 -5.57
C ALA A 164 -9.25 -8.64 -5.10
N HIS A 165 -10.15 -8.61 -4.13
CA HIS A 165 -10.69 -7.37 -3.58
C HIS A 165 -10.54 -7.29 -2.06
N THR A 166 -10.48 -6.07 -1.54
CA THR A 166 -10.54 -5.82 -0.10
C THR A 166 -11.96 -5.96 0.43
N GLN A 167 -12.13 -6.39 1.68
CA GLN A 167 -13.39 -6.35 2.41
C GLN A 167 -13.51 -5.03 3.18
N ILE A 168 -14.03 -3.99 2.53
CA ILE A 168 -13.97 -2.62 3.07
C ILE A 168 -14.99 -2.38 4.19
N ARG A 169 -16.10 -3.14 4.27
CA ARG A 169 -17.09 -2.97 5.35
C ARG A 169 -16.60 -3.45 6.71
N LYS A 170 -15.60 -4.35 6.76
CA LYS A 170 -15.03 -4.79 8.03
C LYS A 170 -14.33 -3.63 8.76
N MET A 171 -13.72 -2.70 8.00
CA MET A 171 -13.10 -1.50 8.57
C MET A 171 -14.13 -0.39 8.83
N LYS A 172 -14.69 -0.36 10.04
CA LYS A 172 -15.69 0.65 10.46
C LYS A 172 -15.17 2.10 10.40
N GLY A 173 -13.85 2.30 10.41
CA GLY A 173 -13.24 3.63 10.27
C GLY A 173 -13.51 4.30 8.91
N LEU A 174 -13.78 3.51 7.85
CA LEU A 174 -14.06 4.02 6.51
C LEU A 174 -15.57 4.07 6.22
N LYS A 175 -16.06 5.23 5.78
CA LYS A 175 -17.45 5.37 5.29
C LYS A 175 -17.70 4.70 3.92
N GLN A 176 -16.63 4.31 3.22
CA GLN A 176 -16.70 3.78 1.85
C GLN A 176 -17.17 2.31 1.88
N LYS A 177 -18.21 1.98 1.11
CA LYS A 177 -18.74 0.60 0.95
C LYS A 177 -18.27 -0.11 -0.32
N LYS A 178 -17.54 0.60 -1.20
CA LYS A 178 -17.08 0.13 -2.51
C LYS A 178 -15.70 -0.50 -2.37
N ALA A 179 -15.57 -1.81 -2.62
CA ALA A 179 -14.29 -2.49 -2.50
C ALA A 179 -13.25 -1.98 -3.51
N HIS A 180 -11.98 -2.05 -3.13
CA HIS A 180 -10.87 -1.91 -4.06
C HIS A 180 -10.51 -3.29 -4.62
N MET A 181 -10.42 -3.42 -5.94
CA MET A 181 -10.14 -4.68 -6.65
C MET A 181 -8.85 -4.58 -7.46
N MET A 182 -7.90 -5.49 -7.28
CA MET A 182 -6.62 -5.52 -7.99
C MET A 182 -6.34 -6.88 -8.60
N GLU A 183 -5.44 -6.88 -9.58
CA GLU A 183 -4.77 -8.09 -10.00
C GLU A 183 -3.56 -8.33 -9.09
N ILE A 184 -3.37 -9.56 -8.63
CA ILE A 184 -2.16 -10.04 -7.94
C ILE A 184 -1.56 -11.15 -8.80
N GLN A 185 -0.28 -11.05 -9.13
CA GLN A 185 0.40 -12.10 -9.88
C GLN A 185 0.70 -13.29 -8.98
N ILE A 186 0.39 -14.51 -9.46
CA ILE A 186 0.82 -15.74 -8.82
C ILE A 186 2.18 -16.10 -9.39
N ASN A 187 3.16 -16.26 -8.51
CA ASN A 187 4.49 -16.73 -8.85
C ASN A 187 4.72 -18.12 -8.23
N GLY A 188 5.68 -18.88 -8.77
CA GLY A 188 5.95 -20.24 -8.31
C GLY A 188 5.14 -21.30 -9.04
N GLY A 189 5.74 -22.48 -9.23
CA GLY A 189 5.15 -23.61 -9.92
C GLY A 189 4.98 -23.43 -11.42
N THR A 190 4.50 -24.48 -12.08
CA THR A 190 4.14 -24.47 -13.49
C THR A 190 2.87 -23.65 -13.73
N ILE A 191 2.61 -23.25 -14.98
CA ILE A 191 1.40 -22.47 -15.32
C ILE A 191 0.12 -23.22 -14.93
N ALA A 192 0.07 -24.55 -15.12
CA ALA A 192 -1.07 -25.36 -14.72
C ALA A 192 -1.31 -25.29 -13.21
N GLN A 193 -0.25 -25.49 -12.41
CA GLN A 193 -0.31 -25.38 -10.95
C GLN A 193 -0.78 -23.99 -10.50
N LYS A 194 -0.39 -22.92 -11.21
CA LYS A 194 -0.85 -21.56 -10.90
C LYS A 194 -2.33 -21.35 -11.19
N VAL A 195 -2.85 -21.94 -12.27
CA VAL A 195 -4.28 -21.89 -12.60
C VAL A 195 -5.08 -22.64 -11.55
N ASP A 196 -4.63 -23.84 -11.18
CA ASP A 196 -5.31 -24.67 -10.16
C ASP A 196 -5.24 -24.01 -8.77
N PHE A 197 -4.08 -23.43 -8.42
CA PHE A 197 -3.94 -22.61 -7.22
C PHE A 197 -4.85 -21.38 -7.27
N ALA A 198 -4.95 -20.67 -8.38
CA ALA A 198 -5.85 -19.52 -8.51
C ALA A 198 -7.32 -19.91 -8.30
N TYR A 199 -7.74 -21.00 -8.95
CA TYR A 199 -9.12 -21.48 -8.93
C TYR A 199 -9.51 -22.02 -7.55
N SER A 200 -8.62 -22.75 -6.88
CA SER A 200 -8.89 -23.29 -5.53
C SER A 200 -9.10 -22.23 -4.45
N PHE A 201 -8.63 -21.00 -4.68
CA PHE A 201 -8.83 -19.84 -3.82
C PHE A 201 -10.08 -19.00 -4.16
N PHE A 202 -10.87 -19.35 -5.18
CA PHE A 202 -12.09 -18.62 -5.51
C PHE A 202 -13.03 -18.55 -4.30
N GLU A 203 -13.55 -17.34 -4.05
CA GLU A 203 -14.46 -17.02 -2.94
C GLU A 203 -13.85 -17.18 -1.54
N LYS A 204 -12.59 -17.64 -1.45
CA LYS A 204 -11.84 -17.76 -0.21
C LYS A 204 -11.12 -16.47 0.14
N GLN A 205 -10.89 -16.31 1.44
CA GLN A 205 -10.16 -15.19 2.01
C GLN A 205 -8.65 -15.50 2.04
N ILE A 206 -7.85 -14.53 1.61
CA ILE A 206 -6.39 -14.51 1.72
C ILE A 206 -6.05 -13.57 2.89
N PRO A 207 -5.55 -14.08 4.03
CA PRO A 207 -5.02 -13.24 5.09
C PRO A 207 -3.66 -12.65 4.68
N ILE A 208 -3.23 -11.58 5.35
CA ILE A 208 -1.96 -10.91 5.06
C ILE A 208 -0.74 -11.83 5.25
N GLU A 209 -0.79 -12.72 6.25
CA GLU A 209 0.25 -13.70 6.58
C GLU A 209 0.51 -14.72 5.47
N ALA A 210 -0.48 -15.00 4.61
CA ALA A 210 -0.31 -15.89 3.47
C ALA A 210 0.51 -15.26 2.33
N VAL A 211 0.83 -13.96 2.41
CA VAL A 211 1.50 -13.20 1.35
C VAL A 211 2.86 -12.66 1.80
N PHE A 212 2.94 -12.18 3.03
CA PHE A 212 4.12 -11.56 3.60
C PHE A 212 4.50 -12.18 4.93
N GLN A 213 5.80 -12.16 5.22
CA GLN A 213 6.37 -12.67 6.47
C GLN A 213 6.88 -11.53 7.35
N LYS A 214 7.01 -11.80 8.66
CA LYS A 214 7.69 -10.89 9.59
C LYS A 214 9.13 -10.69 9.11
N ASP A 215 9.68 -9.49 9.32
CA ASP A 215 11.05 -9.10 8.95
C ASP A 215 11.35 -9.06 7.44
N GLU A 216 10.38 -9.39 6.58
CA GLU A 216 10.50 -9.22 5.13
C GLU A 216 10.54 -7.72 4.74
N MET A 217 11.31 -7.41 3.70
CA MET A 217 11.28 -6.12 3.03
C MET A 217 10.23 -6.12 1.92
N ILE A 218 9.32 -5.14 1.99
CA ILE A 218 8.26 -4.95 1.01
C ILE A 218 8.34 -3.59 0.34
N ASP A 219 7.70 -3.49 -0.81
CA ASP A 219 7.53 -2.25 -1.55
C ASP A 219 6.09 -1.75 -1.38
N ILE A 220 5.96 -0.48 -1.02
CA ILE A 220 4.65 0.16 -0.84
C ILE A 220 4.37 1.07 -2.01
N ILE A 221 3.27 0.79 -2.69
CA ILE A 221 2.82 1.51 -3.88
C ILE A 221 1.51 2.21 -3.54
N GLY A 222 1.47 3.52 -3.74
CA GLY A 222 0.28 4.30 -3.40
C GLY A 222 0.24 5.64 -4.08
N VAL A 223 -0.75 6.43 -3.67
CA VAL A 223 -0.95 7.80 -4.13
C VAL A 223 -0.73 8.75 -2.97
N THR A 224 0.18 9.70 -3.15
CA THR A 224 0.58 10.63 -2.09
C THR A 224 -0.58 11.54 -1.64
N LYS A 225 -0.45 12.15 -0.46
CA LYS A 225 -1.41 13.17 0.01
C LYS A 225 -1.48 14.30 -1.00
N GLY A 226 -2.68 14.68 -1.41
CA GLY A 226 -2.90 15.83 -2.29
C GLY A 226 -2.65 17.13 -1.54
N LYS A 227 -1.88 18.05 -2.14
CA LYS A 227 -1.65 19.41 -1.62
C LYS A 227 -2.29 20.50 -2.49
N GLY A 228 -2.82 20.13 -3.67
CA GLY A 228 -3.47 21.06 -4.59
C GLY A 228 -2.47 21.72 -5.53
N TYR A 229 -2.79 22.93 -5.99
CA TYR A 229 -1.90 23.76 -6.80
C TYR A 229 -0.89 24.46 -5.89
N GLU A 230 0.39 24.26 -6.14
CA GLU A 230 1.48 24.73 -5.28
C GLU A 230 2.52 25.50 -6.09
N GLY A 231 3.17 26.46 -5.42
CA GLY A 231 4.23 27.27 -6.00
C GLY A 231 5.52 26.50 -6.26
N VAL A 232 6.44 27.11 -7.00
CA VAL A 232 7.72 26.47 -7.38
C VAL A 232 8.56 26.05 -6.17
N VAL A 233 8.53 26.82 -5.08
CA VAL A 233 9.31 26.57 -3.86
C VAL A 233 8.91 25.24 -3.22
N THR A 234 7.62 25.02 -2.94
CA THR A 234 7.11 23.81 -2.28
C THR A 234 6.97 22.63 -3.25
N ARG A 235 6.76 22.91 -4.54
CA ARG A 235 6.71 21.88 -5.57
C ARG A 235 8.11 21.36 -5.84
N TRP A 236 9.06 22.20 -6.24
CA TRP A 236 10.37 21.79 -6.74
C TRP A 236 11.52 21.91 -5.74
N GLY A 237 11.33 22.60 -4.62
CA GLY A 237 12.40 22.86 -3.66
C GLY A 237 13.37 23.95 -4.09
N VAL A 238 12.94 24.87 -4.97
CA VAL A 238 13.76 26.02 -5.36
C VAL A 238 13.84 27.03 -4.22
N THR A 239 15.00 27.68 -4.09
CA THR A 239 15.21 28.77 -3.14
C THR A 239 14.30 29.97 -3.46
N ARG A 240 13.89 30.71 -2.43
CA ARG A 240 13.16 31.98 -2.59
C ARG A 240 14.13 33.03 -3.14
N LEU A 241 13.62 33.99 -3.93
CA LEU A 241 14.45 35.12 -4.34
C LEU A 241 14.77 36.04 -3.13
N PRO A 242 15.77 36.94 -3.24
CA PRO A 242 16.06 37.90 -2.18
C PRO A 242 14.88 38.82 -1.85
N ARG A 243 14.82 39.30 -0.60
CA ARG A 243 13.70 40.11 -0.08
C ARG A 243 13.31 41.30 -0.97
N LYS A 244 14.30 42.03 -1.50
CA LYS A 244 14.10 43.26 -2.30
C LYS A 244 13.76 43.00 -3.78
N THR A 245 13.35 41.78 -4.16
CA THR A 245 12.93 41.53 -5.55
C THR A 245 11.57 42.14 -5.88
N HIS A 246 11.51 42.85 -7.00
CA HIS A 246 10.27 43.35 -7.56
C HIS A 246 9.45 42.24 -8.24
N ARG A 247 8.11 42.37 -8.18
CA ARG A 247 7.13 41.44 -8.79
C ARG A 247 7.21 40.00 -8.30
N GLY A 248 7.51 39.79 -7.01
CA GLY A 248 7.28 38.51 -6.32
C GLY A 248 8.53 37.72 -5.92
N LEU A 249 8.45 37.15 -4.72
CA LEU A 249 9.56 36.48 -4.02
C LEU A 249 9.67 34.97 -4.33
N ARG A 250 8.54 34.28 -4.48
CA ARG A 250 8.46 32.80 -4.54
C ARG A 250 8.36 32.30 -5.98
N LYS A 251 9.26 32.75 -6.84
CA LYS A 251 9.32 32.43 -8.26
C LYS A 251 10.72 31.97 -8.67
N VAL A 252 10.81 31.33 -9.83
CA VAL A 252 12.09 31.13 -10.51
C VAL A 252 12.37 32.41 -11.32
N ALA A 253 13.56 32.99 -11.19
CA ALA A 253 13.90 34.26 -11.85
C ALA A 253 14.01 34.10 -13.37
N CYS A 254 14.90 33.22 -13.84
CA CYS A 254 15.10 32.93 -15.26
C CYS A 254 14.52 31.55 -15.61
N ILE A 255 13.61 31.49 -16.60
CA ILE A 255 12.93 30.26 -17.04
C ILE A 255 13.49 29.68 -18.35
N GLY A 256 14.55 30.25 -18.89
CA GLY A 256 15.18 29.84 -20.14
C GLY A 256 16.09 30.93 -20.69
N ALA A 257 17.08 30.54 -21.49
CA ALA A 257 17.85 31.49 -22.30
C ALA A 257 17.00 32.01 -23.48
N TRP A 258 17.50 33.02 -24.20
CA TRP A 258 16.83 33.52 -25.41
C TRP A 258 16.73 32.44 -26.49
N HIS A 259 17.85 31.77 -26.77
CA HIS A 259 17.92 30.61 -27.64
C HIS A 259 18.19 29.37 -26.77
N PRO A 260 17.34 28.33 -26.78
CA PRO A 260 16.17 28.12 -27.65
C PRO A 260 14.94 28.94 -27.22
N ALA A 261 14.14 29.39 -28.20
CA ALA A 261 12.93 30.22 -28.01
C ALA A 261 11.71 29.43 -27.47
N ARG A 262 11.94 28.59 -26.46
CA ARG A 262 10.92 27.78 -25.78
C ARG A 262 11.31 27.49 -24.35
N VAL A 263 10.32 27.48 -23.45
CA VAL A 263 10.56 27.07 -22.06
C VAL A 263 10.78 25.56 -22.01
N SER A 264 11.90 25.14 -21.43
CA SER A 264 12.18 23.71 -21.27
C SER A 264 11.25 23.04 -20.26
N TYR A 265 10.87 21.79 -20.54
CA TYR A 265 10.09 20.95 -19.63
C TYR A 265 10.82 20.67 -18.30
N THR A 266 12.14 20.87 -18.29
CA THR A 266 12.99 20.73 -17.10
C THR A 266 12.91 21.96 -16.21
N VAL A 267 12.27 23.05 -16.60
CA VAL A 267 12.23 24.25 -15.75
C VAL A 267 11.21 24.07 -14.63
N ALA A 268 11.59 24.43 -13.42
CA ALA A 268 10.71 24.37 -12.26
C ALA A 268 9.55 25.38 -12.43
N ARG A 269 8.33 24.88 -12.60
CA ARG A 269 7.10 25.69 -12.70
C ARG A 269 6.09 25.32 -11.62
N ALA A 270 5.23 26.26 -11.23
CA ALA A 270 4.13 25.99 -10.30
C ALA A 270 3.12 25.00 -10.91
N GLY A 271 2.30 24.37 -10.07
CA GLY A 271 1.30 23.41 -10.52
C GLY A 271 0.92 22.39 -9.44
N GLN A 272 0.25 21.31 -9.85
CA GLN A 272 -0.16 20.26 -8.92
C GLN A 272 1.02 19.69 -8.12
N ASN A 273 0.85 19.61 -6.80
CA ASN A 273 1.72 18.89 -5.89
C ASN A 273 0.90 17.94 -5.02
N GLY A 274 1.43 16.75 -4.77
CA GLY A 274 0.69 15.68 -4.13
C GLY A 274 -0.35 15.01 -5.05
N TYR A 275 -0.91 13.90 -4.57
CA TYR A 275 -1.77 13.01 -5.36
C TYR A 275 -1.05 12.37 -6.55
N HIS A 276 0.26 12.09 -6.40
CA HIS A 276 1.07 11.40 -7.41
C HIS A 276 1.17 9.90 -7.08
N HIS A 277 1.27 9.06 -8.11
CA HIS A 277 1.61 7.65 -7.93
C HIS A 277 3.11 7.54 -7.56
N ARG A 278 3.40 6.85 -6.46
CA ARG A 278 4.77 6.63 -5.96
C ARG A 278 4.91 5.22 -5.42
N THR A 279 6.14 4.73 -5.47
CA THR A 279 6.58 3.49 -4.86
C THR A 279 7.67 3.84 -3.85
N GLU A 280 7.48 3.47 -2.60
CA GLU A 280 8.51 3.48 -1.57
C GLU A 280 9.03 2.04 -1.44
N LEU A 281 10.30 1.83 -1.77
CA LEU A 281 10.92 0.51 -1.75
C LEU A 281 11.48 0.17 -0.36
N ASN A 282 11.73 -1.11 -0.11
CA ASN A 282 12.51 -1.62 1.03
C ASN A 282 11.97 -1.16 2.40
N LYS A 283 10.66 -1.32 2.61
CA LYS A 283 10.00 -1.11 3.90
C LYS A 283 9.98 -2.42 4.66
N LYS A 284 10.66 -2.46 5.80
CA LYS A 284 10.69 -3.65 6.65
C LYS A 284 9.38 -3.82 7.39
N ILE A 285 8.88 -5.04 7.44
CA ILE A 285 7.74 -5.42 8.28
C ILE A 285 8.26 -5.73 9.68
N TYR A 286 7.75 -5.03 10.70
CA TYR A 286 8.14 -5.25 12.09
C TYR A 286 7.19 -6.20 12.81
N ARG A 287 5.91 -6.15 12.46
CA ARG A 287 4.88 -7.01 13.06
C ARG A 287 3.74 -7.23 12.05
N LEU A 288 3.24 -8.46 12.01
CA LEU A 288 1.95 -8.82 11.44
C LEU A 288 1.03 -9.08 12.64
N GLY A 289 0.02 -8.24 12.82
CA GLY A 289 -0.96 -8.45 13.89
C GLY A 289 -2.19 -9.12 13.33
N LYS A 290 -2.48 -10.35 13.79
CA LYS A 290 -3.63 -11.13 13.34
C LYS A 290 -4.69 -11.26 14.41
N VAL A 291 -5.92 -10.90 14.06
CA VAL A 291 -7.06 -10.93 14.98
C VAL A 291 -7.19 -12.29 15.66
N GLY A 292 -7.43 -12.28 16.97
CA GLY A 292 -7.59 -13.49 17.79
C GLY A 292 -6.27 -14.13 18.23
N THR A 293 -5.12 -13.55 17.86
CA THR A 293 -3.80 -13.98 18.35
C THR A 293 -3.16 -12.87 19.18
N GLU A 294 -2.23 -13.22 20.08
CA GLU A 294 -1.43 -12.25 20.83
C GLU A 294 -0.63 -11.31 19.90
N ALA A 295 -0.33 -11.74 18.68
CA ALA A 295 0.32 -10.89 17.70
C ALA A 295 -0.53 -9.65 17.33
N HIS A 296 -1.86 -9.68 17.50
CA HIS A 296 -2.72 -8.50 17.29
C HIS A 296 -2.52 -7.44 18.35
N THR A 297 -2.37 -7.84 19.61
CA THR A 297 -2.17 -6.87 20.69
C THR A 297 -0.86 -6.11 20.46
N ALA A 298 -0.74 -4.92 21.03
CA ALA A 298 0.50 -4.16 21.05
C ALA A 298 1.39 -4.52 22.25
N MET A 299 1.21 -5.72 22.81
CA MET A 299 2.09 -6.23 23.86
C MET A 299 3.43 -6.69 23.30
N THR A 300 4.47 -6.49 24.09
CA THR A 300 5.81 -7.02 23.91
C THR A 300 6.22 -7.78 25.17
N GLU A 301 7.34 -8.51 25.13
CA GLU A 301 7.85 -9.28 26.29
C GLU A 301 8.09 -8.43 27.54
N TYR A 302 8.25 -7.10 27.38
CA TYR A 302 8.52 -6.15 28.46
C TYR A 302 7.26 -5.46 29.00
N ASP A 303 6.15 -5.52 28.26
CA ASP A 303 4.91 -4.87 28.66
C ASP A 303 4.17 -5.74 29.70
N ARG A 304 3.80 -5.13 30.83
CA ARG A 304 2.99 -5.79 31.88
C ARG A 304 1.48 -5.65 31.68
N THR A 305 1.08 -4.74 30.79
CA THR A 305 -0.33 -4.38 30.58
C THR A 305 -0.74 -4.73 29.16
N GLU A 306 -1.89 -5.40 29.05
CA GLU A 306 -2.54 -5.62 27.77
C GLU A 306 -2.97 -4.29 27.16
N LYS A 307 -2.55 -4.08 25.92
CA LYS A 307 -2.89 -2.91 25.12
C LYS A 307 -3.02 -3.32 23.66
N ASP A 308 -3.94 -2.67 22.95
CA ASP A 308 -4.12 -2.85 21.51
C ASP A 308 -3.24 -1.85 20.73
N VAL A 309 -2.96 -2.14 19.45
CA VAL A 309 -2.20 -1.24 18.57
C VAL A 309 -2.91 0.09 18.33
N THR A 310 -4.22 0.14 18.57
CA THR A 310 -5.00 1.37 18.52
C THR A 310 -4.63 2.28 19.71
N PRO A 311 -4.14 3.50 19.47
CA PRO A 311 -3.83 4.43 20.56
C PRO A 311 -5.07 4.85 21.33
N MET A 312 -4.91 5.35 22.56
CA MET A 312 -6.04 5.88 23.33
C MET A 312 -6.82 6.94 22.54
N GLY A 313 -8.15 6.75 22.44
CA GLY A 313 -9.04 7.61 21.63
C GLY A 313 -9.08 7.26 20.13
N GLY A 314 -8.29 6.28 19.69
CA GLY A 314 -8.20 5.86 18.29
C GLY A 314 -7.24 6.70 17.46
N PHE A 315 -6.88 6.18 16.27
CA PHE A 315 -6.07 6.95 15.34
C PHE A 315 -6.85 8.18 14.84
N PRO A 316 -6.30 9.41 14.96
CA PRO A 316 -7.03 10.63 14.66
C PRO A 316 -7.62 10.62 13.25
N HIS A 317 -8.93 10.82 13.13
CA HIS A 317 -9.73 10.74 11.89
C HIS A 317 -9.63 9.42 11.11
N TYR A 318 -9.10 8.35 11.70
CA TYR A 318 -9.21 6.99 11.17
C TYR A 318 -10.23 6.19 11.97
N GLY A 319 -10.01 6.10 13.29
CA GLY A 319 -10.76 5.26 14.21
C GLY A 319 -9.90 4.15 14.81
N ILE A 320 -10.55 3.05 15.16
CA ILE A 320 -9.95 1.87 15.79
C ILE A 320 -9.51 0.88 14.71
N VAL A 321 -8.35 0.27 14.87
CA VAL A 321 -7.88 -0.86 14.05
C VAL A 321 -8.47 -2.13 14.64
N LYS A 322 -9.23 -2.90 13.86
CA LYS A 322 -9.92 -4.11 14.35
C LYS A 322 -9.58 -5.36 13.58
N ASP A 323 -9.31 -5.23 12.29
CA ASP A 323 -8.83 -6.34 11.47
C ASP A 323 -7.32 -6.55 11.66
N ASP A 324 -6.78 -7.53 10.94
CA ASP A 324 -5.36 -7.75 10.84
C ASP A 324 -4.65 -6.46 10.41
N TYR A 325 -3.44 -6.23 10.89
CA TYR A 325 -2.64 -5.08 10.50
C TYR A 325 -1.20 -5.45 10.20
N LEU A 326 -0.57 -4.55 9.46
CA LEU A 326 0.85 -4.58 9.17
C LEU A 326 1.52 -3.36 9.78
N MET A 327 2.53 -3.59 10.61
CA MET A 327 3.42 -2.55 11.12
C MET A 327 4.66 -2.48 10.23
N ILE A 328 4.83 -1.37 9.53
CA ILE A 328 5.97 -1.16 8.63
C ILE A 328 6.90 -0.07 9.16
N LYS A 329 8.20 -0.22 8.89
CA LYS A 329 9.21 0.77 9.23
C LYS A 329 8.94 2.12 8.55
N GLY A 330 8.92 3.17 9.35
CA GLY A 330 8.93 4.56 8.89
C GLY A 330 7.62 5.03 8.28
N CYS A 331 7.72 6.05 7.44
CA CYS A 331 6.59 6.65 6.77
C CYS A 331 6.04 5.77 5.64
N CYS A 332 4.84 6.10 5.21
CA CYS A 332 4.13 5.46 4.10
C CYS A 332 3.40 6.51 3.26
N VAL A 333 3.36 6.33 1.94
CA VAL A 333 2.65 7.23 1.03
C VAL A 333 1.17 7.40 1.37
N GLY A 334 0.67 8.62 1.16
CA GLY A 334 -0.75 8.92 1.26
C GLY A 334 -1.21 9.34 2.66
N PRO A 335 -2.42 9.93 2.75
CA PRO A 335 -3.03 10.24 4.04
C PRO A 335 -3.56 8.97 4.71
N LYS A 336 -3.98 9.08 5.97
CA LYS A 336 -4.86 8.10 6.63
C LYS A 336 -6.11 7.79 5.77
N LYS A 337 -6.68 6.60 5.93
CA LYS A 337 -7.81 6.05 5.14
C LYS A 337 -7.50 5.78 3.67
N ARG A 338 -6.26 6.03 3.22
CA ARG A 338 -5.84 5.76 1.84
C ARG A 338 -5.56 4.28 1.66
N VAL A 339 -6.08 3.70 0.58
CA VAL A 339 -5.66 2.38 0.12
C VAL A 339 -4.20 2.43 -0.35
N VAL A 340 -3.40 1.53 0.18
CA VAL A 340 -1.99 1.33 -0.19
C VAL A 340 -1.84 -0.11 -0.68
N THR A 341 -1.07 -0.28 -1.75
CA THR A 341 -0.78 -1.59 -2.31
C THR A 341 0.59 -2.01 -1.85
N LEU A 342 0.65 -3.16 -1.20
CA LEU A 342 1.86 -3.79 -0.72
C LEU A 342 2.29 -4.80 -1.79
N ARG A 343 3.58 -4.84 -2.10
CA ARG A 343 4.15 -5.79 -3.06
C ARG A 343 5.43 -6.35 -2.45
N GLN A 344 5.71 -7.64 -2.69
CA GLN A 344 7.04 -8.19 -2.41
C GLN A 344 8.11 -7.37 -3.13
N SER A 345 9.30 -7.27 -2.54
CA SER A 345 10.37 -6.49 -3.14
C SER A 345 10.73 -7.01 -4.53
N LEU A 346 11.04 -6.10 -5.46
CA LEU A 346 11.62 -6.51 -6.76
C LEU A 346 13.10 -6.85 -6.65
N LEU A 347 13.76 -6.37 -5.60
CA LEU A 347 15.18 -6.56 -5.38
C LEU A 347 15.35 -7.73 -4.42
N THR A 348 16.23 -8.67 -4.78
CA THR A 348 16.67 -9.70 -3.84
C THR A 348 17.44 -9.04 -2.71
N GLN A 349 16.98 -9.25 -1.48
CA GLN A 349 17.51 -8.56 -0.32
C GLN A 349 18.60 -9.40 0.34
N THR A 350 19.84 -8.91 0.28
CA THR A 350 21.00 -9.59 0.87
C THR A 350 21.70 -8.72 1.92
N SER A 351 21.30 -7.46 2.06
CA SER A 351 21.92 -6.56 3.03
C SER A 351 21.61 -6.99 4.47
N ARG A 352 22.58 -6.79 5.37
CA ARG A 352 22.40 -7.06 6.82
C ARG A 352 21.16 -6.37 7.39
N LEU A 353 20.87 -5.14 6.96
CA LEU A 353 19.68 -4.40 7.38
C LEU A 353 18.37 -5.10 6.97
N ALA A 354 18.36 -5.73 5.80
CA ALA A 354 17.21 -6.48 5.33
C ALA A 354 17.04 -7.81 6.04
N LEU A 355 18.13 -8.51 6.36
CA LEU A 355 18.09 -9.82 7.02
C LEU A 355 17.97 -9.74 8.56
N GLU A 356 18.14 -8.56 9.16
CA GLU A 356 18.05 -8.36 10.62
C GLU A 356 16.71 -8.84 11.20
N GLU A 357 16.71 -9.66 12.24
CA GLU A 357 15.47 -9.98 12.94
C GLU A 357 15.04 -8.81 13.84
N ILE A 358 13.78 -8.41 13.79
CA ILE A 358 13.28 -7.29 14.59
C ILE A 358 12.61 -7.82 15.85
N LYS A 359 13.17 -7.46 17.01
CA LYS A 359 12.58 -7.68 18.34
C LYS A 359 12.06 -6.36 18.90
N LEU A 360 10.76 -6.27 19.07
CA LEU A 360 10.09 -5.08 19.61
C LEU A 360 10.16 -5.10 21.14
N LYS A 361 10.59 -3.99 21.74
CA LYS A 361 10.60 -3.80 23.20
C LYS A 361 9.43 -2.98 23.72
N PHE A 362 8.88 -2.11 22.89
CA PHE A 362 7.76 -1.28 23.25
C PHE A 362 7.03 -0.80 21.99
N ILE A 363 5.70 -0.73 22.09
CA ILE A 363 4.85 -0.06 21.10
C ILE A 363 4.10 1.05 21.82
N ASP A 364 4.25 2.28 21.33
CA ASP A 364 3.52 3.42 21.88
C ASP A 364 2.05 3.39 21.43
N THR A 365 1.16 3.43 22.40
CA THR A 365 -0.30 3.46 22.25
C THR A 365 -0.89 4.68 22.96
N ALA A 366 -0.05 5.65 23.32
CA ALA A 366 -0.51 6.91 23.86
C ALA A 366 -1.41 7.68 22.87
N SER A 367 -2.29 8.54 23.41
CA SER A 367 -3.13 9.38 22.56
C SER A 367 -2.29 10.27 21.64
N ILE A 368 -2.45 10.06 20.34
CA ILE A 368 -1.84 10.89 19.28
C ILE A 368 -2.65 12.19 19.07
N PHE A 369 -3.88 12.25 19.58
CA PHE A 369 -4.66 13.48 19.60
C PHE A 369 -4.23 14.31 20.80
N GLY A 370 -3.27 15.22 20.58
CA GLY A 370 -2.61 15.99 21.64
C GLY A 370 -1.28 15.34 22.06
N HIS A 371 -0.96 15.41 23.35
CA HIS A 371 0.23 14.80 23.95
C HIS A 371 -0.18 13.77 25.00
N GLY A 372 -0.45 12.53 24.55
CA GLY A 372 -0.78 11.43 25.46
C GLY A 372 0.39 11.06 26.37
N ARG A 373 0.13 10.94 27.68
CA ARG A 373 1.12 10.51 28.68
C ARG A 373 0.95 9.06 29.16
N PHE A 374 -0.18 8.45 28.84
CA PHE A 374 -0.57 7.11 29.31
C PHE A 374 -0.77 6.20 28.12
N GLN A 375 -0.40 4.93 28.28
CA GLN A 375 -0.48 3.91 27.24
C GLN A 375 -1.85 3.24 27.23
N THR A 376 -2.50 3.14 28.39
CA THR A 376 -3.83 2.54 28.53
C THR A 376 -4.80 3.45 29.29
N SER A 377 -6.10 3.27 29.03
CA SER A 377 -7.15 3.99 29.77
C SER A 377 -7.15 3.64 31.25
N LEU A 378 -6.85 2.39 31.60
CA LEU A 378 -6.73 1.92 32.98
C LEU A 378 -5.59 2.63 33.72
N GLU A 379 -4.41 2.72 33.10
CA GLU A 379 -3.25 3.45 33.66
C GLU A 379 -3.61 4.91 33.92
N LYS A 380 -4.27 5.57 32.96
CA LYS A 380 -4.76 6.95 33.13
C LYS A 380 -5.73 7.08 34.31
N MET A 381 -6.70 6.16 34.44
CA MET A 381 -7.69 6.19 35.52
C MET A 381 -7.03 5.99 36.89
N ARG A 382 -6.12 5.01 37.00
CA ARG A 382 -5.34 4.75 38.23
C ARG A 382 -4.48 5.94 38.63
N PHE A 383 -3.86 6.61 37.66
CA PHE A 383 -3.01 7.76 37.92
C PHE A 383 -3.79 8.95 38.49
N TYR A 384 -4.94 9.29 37.90
CA TYR A 384 -5.71 10.44 38.36
C TYR A 384 -6.59 10.13 39.58
N ASN A 385 -6.99 8.87 39.79
CA ASN A 385 -7.69 8.29 40.96
C ASN A 385 -8.93 9.04 41.52
N ARG A 386 -9.29 10.19 40.94
CA ARG A 386 -10.39 11.08 41.29
C ARG A 386 -10.76 11.89 40.05
N VAL A 387 -11.82 11.49 39.36
CA VAL A 387 -12.48 12.38 38.40
C VAL A 387 -13.73 12.89 39.11
N THR A 388 -13.93 14.21 39.11
CA THR A 388 -15.13 14.87 39.61
C THR A 388 -16.38 14.16 39.09
N LYS A 389 -17.26 13.76 40.03
CA LYS A 389 -18.56 13.14 39.74
C LYS A 389 -19.37 13.98 38.75
#